data_AF-A0AA92C6Y8-F1
#
_entry.id   AF-A0AA92C6Y8-F1
#
_cell.length_a   1.000
_cell.length_b   1.000
_cell.length_c   1.000
_cell.angle_alpha   90.00
_cell.angle_beta   90.00
_cell.angle_gamma   90.00
#
_symmetry.space_group_name_H-M   'P 1'
#
loop_
_entity.id
_entity.type
_entity.pdbx_description
1 polymer ?
#
loop_
_entity_poly.entity_id
_entity_poly.type
_entity_poly.pdbx_seq_one_letter_code
_entity_poly.pdbx_strand_id
1 'polypeptide(L)'
;MARENATRHKLICEGLKGLMAHGYEGVGIGPILASADVPKGSFYHFFKSKDDFVGAIIEHYAEIWDGRRKEIFSDERLSFLERLDAYLAVLEGTIHDEHPAGGCLLGVLGQTISGRSAMLRTKLAEAYRSWENSIAGLLQEAEKVGELREGIDPQMAAVELIDAYEGAIIRVKLNDDLEAFARFRKLAIAKLRRDRDEQVRSA
;
A
#
# COMPACT_ATOMS: atom_id res chain seq x y z
N MET A 1 -10.40 24.00 15.64
CA MET A 1 -9.55 23.93 14.42
C MET A 1 -8.18 23.29 14.64
N ALA A 2 -7.11 23.96 15.09
CA ALA A 2 -5.77 23.32 15.14
C ALA A 2 -5.69 22.11 16.10
N ARG A 3 -6.16 22.26 17.34
CA ARG A 3 -6.21 21.17 18.33
C ARG A 3 -7.16 20.03 17.93
N GLU A 4 -8.23 20.39 17.25
CA GLU A 4 -9.28 19.48 16.78
C GLU A 4 -8.77 18.60 15.62
N ASN A 5 -8.05 19.20 14.66
CA ASN A 5 -7.35 18.49 13.61
C ASN A 5 -6.26 17.56 14.18
N ALA A 6 -5.53 17.99 15.20
CA ALA A 6 -4.54 17.15 15.87
C ALA A 6 -5.18 15.93 16.54
N THR A 7 -6.31 16.09 17.23
CA THR A 7 -7.04 14.96 17.84
C THR A 7 -7.60 14.02 16.78
N ARG A 8 -8.22 14.54 15.71
CA ARG A 8 -8.72 13.72 14.60
C ARG A 8 -7.60 12.89 13.96
N HIS A 9 -6.46 13.52 13.72
CA HIS A 9 -5.29 12.84 13.17
C HIS A 9 -4.76 11.76 14.12
N LYS A 10 -4.64 12.04 15.42
CA LYS A 10 -4.25 11.04 16.44
C LYS A 10 -5.17 9.82 16.42
N LEU A 11 -6.49 10.03 16.34
CA LEU A 11 -7.45 8.94 16.22
C LEU A 11 -7.23 8.11 14.96
N ILE A 12 -6.96 8.75 13.83
CA ILE A 12 -6.66 8.05 12.56
C ILE A 12 -5.39 7.19 12.71
N CYS A 13 -4.31 7.74 13.27
CA CYS A 13 -3.05 7.00 13.45
C CYS A 13 -3.22 5.80 14.40
N GLU A 14 -3.91 5.98 15.52
CA GLU A 14 -4.18 4.89 16.47
C GLU A 14 -5.15 3.85 15.88
N GLY A 15 -6.14 4.29 15.11
CA GLY A 15 -7.05 3.40 14.41
C GLY A 15 -6.35 2.59 13.32
N LEU A 16 -5.41 3.19 12.58
CA LEU A 16 -4.58 2.49 11.61
C LEU A 16 -3.83 1.33 12.27
N LYS A 17 -3.12 1.59 13.39
CA LYS A 17 -2.39 0.55 14.14
C LYS A 17 -3.32 -0.58 14.58
N GLY A 18 -4.49 -0.24 15.13
CA GLY A 18 -5.47 -1.23 15.54
C GLY A 18 -5.96 -2.09 14.37
N LEU A 19 -6.34 -1.46 13.26
CA LEU A 19 -6.84 -2.15 12.07
C LEU A 19 -5.78 -3.04 11.41
N MET A 20 -4.51 -2.59 11.39
CA MET A 20 -3.39 -3.39 10.92
C MET A 20 -3.22 -4.69 11.72
N ALA A 21 -3.36 -4.61 13.05
CA ALA A 21 -3.15 -5.73 13.95
C ALA A 21 -4.34 -6.70 14.01
N HIS A 22 -5.58 -6.19 13.93
CA HIS A 22 -6.77 -6.99 14.26
C HIS A 22 -7.87 -6.97 13.18
N GLY A 23 -7.66 -6.25 12.07
CA GLY A 23 -8.63 -6.10 11.01
C GLY A 23 -9.88 -5.32 11.43
N TYR A 24 -10.88 -5.28 10.54
CA TYR A 24 -12.08 -4.49 10.80
C TYR A 24 -12.88 -5.01 12.01
N GLU A 25 -13.12 -6.31 12.14
CA GLU A 25 -13.95 -6.86 13.23
C GLU A 25 -13.23 -6.91 14.58
N GLY A 26 -11.92 -7.17 14.58
CA GLY A 26 -11.15 -7.31 15.82
C GLY A 26 -10.92 -6.01 16.58
N VAL A 27 -11.26 -4.85 16.01
CA VAL A 27 -11.05 -3.55 16.65
C VAL A 27 -12.37 -2.88 17.04
N GLY A 28 -12.56 -2.71 18.35
CA GLY A 28 -13.58 -1.82 18.89
C GLY A 28 -13.12 -0.35 18.85
N ILE A 29 -14.06 0.58 18.70
CA ILE A 29 -13.76 2.03 18.80
C ILE A 29 -13.26 2.40 20.21
N GLY A 30 -13.76 1.71 21.25
CA GLY A 30 -13.38 1.96 22.65
C GLY A 30 -11.87 1.85 22.93
N PRO A 31 -11.22 0.73 22.58
CA PRO A 31 -9.76 0.58 22.70
C PRO A 31 -8.95 1.67 21.98
N ILE A 32 -9.34 2.06 20.76
CA ILE A 32 -8.66 3.12 19.99
C ILE A 32 -8.77 4.47 20.71
N LEU A 33 -9.96 4.80 21.21
CA LEU A 33 -10.16 6.04 21.95
C LEU A 33 -9.31 6.09 23.22
N ALA A 34 -9.20 4.97 23.92
CA ALA A 34 -8.37 4.85 25.11
C ALA A 34 -6.88 5.03 24.77
N SER A 35 -6.37 4.42 23.69
CA SER A 35 -4.98 4.62 23.26
C SER A 35 -4.72 6.06 22.78
N ALA A 36 -5.73 6.71 22.20
CA ALA A 36 -5.66 8.10 21.78
C ALA A 36 -5.85 9.12 22.93
N ASP A 37 -6.15 8.69 24.15
CA ASP A 37 -6.53 9.56 25.28
C ASP A 37 -7.70 10.51 24.92
N VAL A 38 -8.71 9.97 24.26
CA VAL A 38 -9.91 10.70 23.82
C VAL A 38 -11.16 10.15 24.52
N PRO A 39 -11.98 11.00 25.15
CA PRO A 39 -13.23 10.55 25.78
C PRO A 39 -14.19 9.90 24.76
N LYS A 40 -14.91 8.84 25.18
CA LYS A 40 -15.87 8.14 24.31
C LYS A 40 -16.93 9.04 23.69
N GLY A 41 -17.39 10.06 24.42
CA GLY A 41 -18.37 11.02 23.92
C GLY A 41 -17.86 11.90 22.77
N SER A 42 -16.54 12.02 22.60
CA SER A 42 -15.92 12.86 21.56
C SER A 42 -15.79 12.13 20.21
N PHE A 43 -15.98 10.82 20.12
CA PHE A 43 -15.85 10.10 18.86
C PHE A 43 -16.82 10.62 17.79
N TYR A 44 -18.10 10.74 18.15
CA TYR A 44 -19.16 11.18 17.24
C TYR A 44 -19.07 12.64 16.85
N HIS A 45 -18.19 13.42 17.50
CA HIS A 45 -17.83 14.75 17.04
C HIS A 45 -16.91 14.71 15.82
N PHE A 46 -16.04 13.69 15.71
CA PHE A 46 -15.07 13.54 14.61
C PHE A 46 -15.55 12.62 13.49
N PHE A 47 -16.28 11.56 13.83
CA PHE A 47 -16.70 10.52 12.88
C PHE A 47 -18.14 10.09 13.13
N LYS A 48 -18.94 10.02 12.06
CA LYS A 48 -20.38 9.71 12.15
C LYS A 48 -20.63 8.24 12.51
N SER A 49 -19.70 7.36 12.18
CA SER A 49 -19.79 5.93 12.41
C SER A 49 -18.41 5.29 12.40
N LYS A 50 -18.33 3.99 12.73
CA LYS A 50 -17.12 3.19 12.53
C LYS A 50 -16.68 3.19 11.07
N ASP A 51 -17.61 3.10 10.15
CA ASP A 51 -17.33 3.10 8.72
C ASP A 51 -16.75 4.42 8.26
N ASP A 52 -17.33 5.55 8.69
CA ASP A 52 -16.81 6.89 8.38
C ASP A 52 -15.36 7.05 8.88
N PHE A 53 -15.09 6.55 10.09
CA PHE A 53 -13.76 6.53 10.67
C PHE A 53 -12.77 5.64 9.90
N VAL A 54 -13.15 4.40 9.58
CA VAL A 54 -12.31 3.48 8.78
C VAL A 54 -12.07 4.05 7.38
N GLY A 55 -13.08 4.70 6.78
CA GLY A 55 -12.96 5.39 5.50
C GLY A 55 -11.89 6.48 5.54
N ALA A 56 -11.89 7.31 6.58
CA ALA A 56 -10.86 8.33 6.78
C ALA A 56 -9.46 7.73 7.00
N ILE A 57 -9.36 6.56 7.62
CA ILE A 57 -8.07 5.85 7.77
C ILE A 57 -7.58 5.33 6.42
N ILE A 58 -8.45 4.76 5.59
CA ILE A 58 -8.10 4.30 4.23
C ILE A 58 -7.58 5.46 3.39
N GLU A 59 -8.29 6.60 3.39
CA GLU A 59 -7.88 7.81 2.68
C GLU A 59 -6.51 8.30 3.15
N HIS A 60 -6.32 8.42 4.46
CA HIS A 60 -5.06 8.86 5.03
C HIS A 60 -3.89 7.92 4.68
N TYR A 61 -4.11 6.60 4.75
CA TYR A 61 -3.11 5.61 4.37
C TYR A 61 -2.75 5.70 2.88
N ALA A 62 -3.75 5.85 2.02
CA ALA A 62 -3.54 6.01 0.58
C ALA A 62 -2.75 7.29 0.27
N GLU A 63 -3.08 8.42 0.90
CA GLU A 63 -2.39 9.69 0.75
C GLU A 63 -0.90 9.62 1.12
N ILE A 64 -0.56 8.94 2.23
CA ILE A 64 0.83 8.74 2.65
C ILE A 64 1.61 7.98 1.56
N TRP A 65 1.06 6.87 1.07
CA TRP A 65 1.75 6.04 0.09
C TRP A 65 1.77 6.65 -1.31
N ASP A 66 0.75 7.42 -1.69
CA ASP A 66 0.76 8.24 -2.91
C ASP A 66 1.86 9.31 -2.84
N GLY A 67 2.03 9.97 -1.70
CA GLY A 67 3.13 10.91 -1.46
C GLY A 67 4.51 10.25 -1.61
N ARG A 68 4.72 9.12 -0.93
CA ARG A 68 5.98 8.34 -1.03
C ARG A 68 6.28 7.88 -2.45
N ARG A 69 5.27 7.36 -3.18
CA ARG A 69 5.45 6.96 -4.58
C ARG A 69 5.82 8.15 -5.46
N LYS A 70 5.14 9.29 -5.31
CA LYS A 70 5.46 10.51 -6.09
C LYS A 70 6.91 10.96 -5.86
N GLU A 71 7.35 10.97 -4.61
CA GLU A 71 8.74 11.32 -4.27
C GLU A 71 9.74 10.36 -4.96
N ILE A 72 9.58 9.05 -4.75
CA ILE A 72 10.49 8.04 -5.30
C ILE A 72 10.47 8.02 -6.83
N PHE A 73 9.29 8.10 -7.45
CA PHE A 73 9.13 8.04 -8.90
C PHE A 73 9.59 9.32 -9.62
N SER A 74 9.80 10.40 -8.87
CA SER A 74 10.38 11.65 -9.39
C SER A 74 11.92 11.69 -9.38
N ASP A 75 12.61 10.68 -8.83
CA ASP A 75 14.07 10.67 -8.76
C ASP A 75 14.72 10.37 -10.13
N GLU A 76 15.03 11.44 -10.86
CA GLU A 76 15.62 11.39 -12.21
C GLU A 76 17.01 10.75 -12.28
N ARG A 77 17.67 10.50 -11.15
CA ARG A 77 18.97 9.81 -11.09
C ARG A 77 18.86 8.31 -11.33
N LEU A 78 17.66 7.77 -11.21
CA LEU A 78 17.34 6.34 -11.34
C LEU A 78 16.57 6.09 -12.64
N SER A 79 16.81 4.94 -13.27
CA SER A 79 15.94 4.41 -14.34
C SER A 79 14.54 4.12 -13.80
N PHE A 80 13.55 3.92 -14.68
CA PHE A 80 12.17 3.73 -14.24
C PHE A 80 12.00 2.43 -13.44
N LEU A 81 12.65 1.33 -13.83
CA LEU A 81 12.61 0.09 -13.04
C LEU A 81 13.47 0.17 -11.78
N GLU A 82 14.51 1.01 -11.75
CA GLU A 82 15.25 1.30 -10.51
C GLU A 82 14.39 2.09 -9.51
N ARG A 83 13.56 3.03 -9.97
CA ARG A 83 12.57 3.73 -9.12
C ARG A 83 11.52 2.77 -8.57
N LEU A 84 11.06 1.82 -9.38
CA LEU A 84 10.16 0.76 -8.92
C LEU A 84 10.83 -0.12 -7.85
N ASP A 85 12.06 -0.55 -8.09
CA ASP A 85 12.81 -1.36 -7.13
C ASP A 85 13.08 -0.60 -5.82
N ALA A 86 13.38 0.70 -5.90
CA ALA A 86 13.51 1.57 -4.73
C ALA A 86 12.21 1.67 -3.93
N TYR A 87 11.06 1.78 -4.61
CA TYR A 87 9.75 1.72 -3.94
C TYR A 87 9.50 0.40 -3.24
N LEU A 88 9.83 -0.74 -3.88
CA LEU A 88 9.74 -2.06 -3.25
C LEU A 88 10.70 -2.19 -2.06
N ALA A 89 11.88 -1.56 -2.11
CA ALA A 89 12.81 -1.51 -0.98
C ALA A 89 12.25 -0.73 0.23
N VAL A 90 11.57 0.39 -0.03
CA VAL A 90 10.93 1.19 1.02
C VAL A 90 9.77 0.42 1.67
N LEU A 91 9.01 -0.33 0.87
CA LEU A 91 7.99 -1.25 1.38
C LEU A 91 8.63 -2.31 2.29
N GLU A 92 9.68 -2.99 1.80
CA GLU A 92 10.43 -4.01 2.55
C GLU A 92 10.93 -3.49 3.91
N GLY A 93 11.56 -2.31 3.92
CA GLY A 93 12.03 -1.67 5.16
C GLY A 93 10.90 -1.31 6.11
N THR A 94 9.77 -0.81 5.60
CA THR A 94 8.61 -0.51 6.45
C THR A 94 8.04 -1.79 7.08
N ILE A 95 7.95 -2.87 6.31
CA ILE A 95 7.47 -4.17 6.80
C ILE A 95 8.42 -4.75 7.85
N HIS A 96 9.73 -4.61 7.64
CA HIS A 96 10.76 -5.03 8.59
C HIS A 96 10.64 -4.26 9.91
N ASP A 97 10.55 -2.94 9.87
CA ASP A 97 10.54 -2.09 11.06
C ASP A 97 9.27 -2.26 11.90
N GLU A 98 8.17 -2.61 11.24
CA GLU A 98 6.88 -2.84 11.88
C GLU A 98 6.62 -4.32 12.20
N HIS A 99 7.56 -5.22 11.89
CA HIS A 99 7.39 -6.67 12.04
C HIS A 99 7.08 -7.09 13.50
N PRO A 100 6.14 -8.03 13.76
CA PRO A 100 5.28 -8.76 12.81
C PRO A 100 3.95 -8.04 12.48
N ALA A 101 3.71 -6.85 13.04
CA ALA A 101 2.48 -6.10 12.82
C ALA A 101 2.42 -5.41 11.43
N GLY A 102 3.58 -5.19 10.82
CA GLY A 102 3.77 -4.57 9.51
C GLY A 102 3.08 -5.30 8.37
N GLY A 103 2.85 -4.61 7.25
CA GLY A 103 2.20 -5.18 6.06
C GLY A 103 1.38 -4.14 5.30
N CYS A 104 0.28 -4.58 4.68
CA CYS A 104 -0.62 -3.70 3.93
C CYS A 104 -1.98 -3.55 4.61
N LEU A 105 -2.37 -2.31 4.94
CA LEU A 105 -3.71 -2.02 5.47
C LEU A 105 -4.80 -2.39 4.47
N LEU A 106 -4.59 -2.07 3.18
CA LEU A 106 -5.56 -2.36 2.13
C LEU A 106 -5.82 -3.86 2.01
N GLY A 107 -4.77 -4.68 2.07
CA GLY A 107 -4.88 -6.14 2.09
C GLY A 107 -5.64 -6.66 3.31
N VAL A 108 -5.31 -6.18 4.52
CA VAL A 108 -6.02 -6.58 5.75
C VAL A 108 -7.51 -6.21 5.70
N LEU A 109 -7.83 -5.00 5.25
CA LEU A 109 -9.22 -4.55 5.16
C LEU A 109 -9.98 -5.22 4.01
N GLY A 110 -9.32 -5.49 2.87
CA GLY A 110 -9.90 -6.20 1.73
C GLY A 110 -10.44 -7.59 2.12
N GLN A 111 -9.73 -8.29 3.01
CA GLN A 111 -10.15 -9.59 3.52
C GLN A 111 -11.22 -9.51 4.61
N THR A 112 -11.25 -8.43 5.41
CA THR A 112 -12.10 -8.33 6.61
C THR A 112 -13.39 -7.53 6.43
N ILE A 113 -13.54 -6.80 5.31
CA ILE A 113 -14.71 -5.95 5.03
C ILE A 113 -15.74 -6.61 4.10
N SER A 114 -15.39 -7.74 3.46
CA SER A 114 -16.27 -8.34 2.45
C SER A 114 -17.67 -8.65 3.02
N GLY A 115 -18.71 -8.11 2.37
CA GLY A 115 -20.12 -8.22 2.80
C GLY A 115 -20.64 -7.17 3.80
N ARG A 116 -19.80 -6.31 4.40
CA ARG A 116 -20.23 -5.41 5.51
C ARG A 116 -20.60 -4.00 5.08
N SER A 117 -19.77 -3.36 4.26
CA SER A 117 -19.95 -1.95 3.91
C SER A 117 -19.66 -1.69 2.45
N ALA A 118 -20.69 -1.28 1.69
CA ALA A 118 -20.51 -0.90 0.29
C ALA A 118 -19.60 0.33 0.17
N MET A 119 -19.73 1.28 1.09
CA MET A 119 -18.91 2.50 1.13
C MET A 119 -17.42 2.16 1.31
N LEU A 120 -17.07 1.30 2.26
CA LEU A 120 -15.67 0.92 2.49
C LEU A 120 -15.09 0.11 1.33
N ARG A 121 -15.90 -0.78 0.70
CA ARG A 121 -15.46 -1.48 -0.51
C ARG A 121 -15.14 -0.51 -1.64
N THR A 122 -15.96 0.53 -1.85
CA THR A 122 -15.68 1.55 -2.86
C THR A 122 -14.37 2.28 -2.56
N LYS A 123 -14.15 2.72 -1.31
CA LYS A 123 -12.91 3.41 -0.91
C LYS A 123 -11.67 2.55 -1.07
N LEU A 124 -11.74 1.27 -0.70
CA LEU A 124 -10.65 0.33 -0.92
C LEU A 124 -10.34 0.16 -2.42
N ALA A 125 -11.38 -0.02 -3.25
CA ALA A 125 -11.21 -0.16 -4.68
C ALA A 125 -10.63 1.11 -5.33
N GLU A 126 -10.97 2.30 -4.83
CA GLU A 126 -10.36 3.56 -5.23
C GLU A 126 -8.88 3.63 -4.85
N ALA A 127 -8.52 3.20 -3.63
CA ALA A 127 -7.14 3.16 -3.18
C ALA A 127 -6.27 2.19 -4.00
N TYR A 128 -6.78 0.98 -4.29
CA TYR A 128 -6.11 0.02 -5.18
C TYR A 128 -5.93 0.61 -6.58
N ARG A 129 -6.97 1.20 -7.18
CA ARG A 129 -6.84 1.85 -8.50
C ARG A 129 -5.83 2.99 -8.52
N SER A 130 -5.76 3.83 -7.48
CA SER A 130 -4.75 4.89 -7.40
C SER A 130 -3.33 4.31 -7.40
N TRP A 131 -3.14 3.23 -6.64
CA TRP A 131 -1.86 2.53 -6.57
C TRP A 131 -1.47 1.87 -7.89
N GLU A 132 -2.39 1.14 -8.51
CA GLU A 132 -2.23 0.53 -9.84
C GLU A 132 -1.84 1.58 -10.88
N ASN A 133 -2.57 2.70 -10.94
CA ASN A 133 -2.31 3.77 -11.90
C ASN A 133 -0.94 4.42 -11.69
N SER A 134 -0.49 4.54 -10.44
CA SER A 134 0.83 5.10 -10.14
C SER A 134 1.96 4.19 -10.67
N ILE A 135 1.84 2.87 -10.48
CA ILE A 135 2.82 1.90 -10.98
C ILE A 135 2.73 1.79 -12.51
N ALA A 136 1.52 1.70 -13.06
CA ALA A 136 1.30 1.60 -14.50
C ALA A 136 1.88 2.81 -15.24
N GLY A 137 1.70 4.03 -14.72
CA GLY A 137 2.29 5.24 -15.28
C GLY A 137 3.82 5.18 -15.31
N LEU A 138 4.45 4.68 -14.26
CA LEU A 138 5.91 4.47 -14.23
C LEU A 138 6.36 3.45 -15.28
N LEU A 139 5.62 2.33 -15.42
CA LEU A 139 5.92 1.28 -16.39
C LEU A 139 5.70 1.73 -17.83
N GLN A 140 4.73 2.61 -18.09
CA GLN A 140 4.52 3.23 -19.41
C GLN A 140 5.71 4.10 -19.81
N GLU A 141 6.30 4.85 -18.88
CA GLU A 141 7.52 5.61 -19.17
C GLU A 141 8.72 4.69 -19.40
N ALA A 142 8.83 3.59 -18.63
CA ALA A 142 9.84 2.55 -18.85
C ALA A 142 9.73 1.92 -20.25
N GLU A 143 8.51 1.68 -20.73
CA GLU A 143 8.24 1.16 -22.08
C GLU A 143 8.73 2.13 -23.16
N LYS A 144 8.42 3.43 -23.05
CA LYS A 144 8.80 4.46 -24.03
C LYS A 144 10.32 4.55 -24.25
N VAL A 145 11.11 4.28 -23.21
CA VAL A 145 12.58 4.30 -23.28
C VAL A 145 13.21 2.92 -23.50
N GLY A 146 12.39 1.88 -23.71
CA GLY A 146 12.85 0.52 -24.00
C GLY A 146 13.43 -0.24 -22.80
N GLU A 147 13.12 0.20 -21.57
CA GLU A 147 13.55 -0.46 -20.34
C GLU A 147 12.64 -1.64 -19.96
N LEU A 148 11.34 -1.51 -20.30
CA LEU A 148 10.35 -2.57 -20.12
C LEU A 148 10.51 -3.66 -21.20
N ARG A 149 10.41 -4.92 -20.80
CA ARG A 149 10.39 -6.06 -21.72
C ARG A 149 9.22 -5.96 -22.70
N GLU A 150 9.46 -6.33 -23.96
CA GLU A 150 8.45 -6.29 -25.01
C GLU A 150 7.26 -7.21 -24.70
N GLY A 151 6.06 -6.76 -25.09
CA GLY A 151 4.82 -7.50 -24.90
C GLY A 151 4.24 -7.46 -23.49
N ILE A 152 4.87 -6.74 -22.55
CA ILE A 152 4.28 -6.46 -21.24
C ILE A 152 3.31 -5.28 -21.35
N ASP A 153 2.04 -5.52 -21.02
CA ASP A 153 1.06 -4.44 -20.81
C ASP A 153 1.33 -3.77 -19.44
N PRO A 154 1.66 -2.47 -19.39
CA PRO A 154 1.96 -1.75 -18.15
C PRO A 154 0.84 -1.79 -17.10
N GLN A 155 -0.43 -1.75 -17.53
CA GLN A 155 -1.56 -1.76 -16.61
C GLN A 155 -1.73 -3.15 -16.00
N MET A 156 -1.69 -4.20 -16.82
CA MET A 156 -1.80 -5.58 -16.33
C MET A 156 -0.61 -5.96 -15.44
N ALA A 157 0.60 -5.48 -15.77
CA ALA A 157 1.78 -5.67 -14.96
C ALA A 157 1.68 -5.00 -13.60
N ALA A 158 1.09 -3.79 -13.52
CA ALA A 158 0.86 -3.09 -12.26
C ALA A 158 -0.12 -3.87 -11.36
N VAL A 159 -1.23 -4.37 -11.91
CA VAL A 159 -2.19 -5.20 -11.17
C VAL A 159 -1.52 -6.47 -10.65
N GLU A 160 -0.85 -7.22 -11.52
CA GLU A 160 -0.17 -8.47 -11.12
C GLU A 160 0.90 -8.24 -10.05
N LEU A 161 1.65 -7.14 -10.14
CA LEU A 161 2.67 -6.78 -9.16
C LEU A 161 2.07 -6.51 -7.78
N ILE A 162 0.93 -5.82 -7.71
CA ILE A 162 0.21 -5.56 -6.45
C ILE A 162 -0.35 -6.87 -5.88
N ASP A 163 -0.97 -7.72 -6.72
CA ASP A 163 -1.49 -9.02 -6.28
C ASP A 163 -0.38 -9.92 -5.73
N ALA A 164 0.77 -9.97 -6.41
CA ALA A 164 1.94 -10.72 -5.98
C ALA A 164 2.54 -10.17 -4.69
N TYR A 165 2.58 -8.84 -4.53
CA TYR A 165 2.97 -8.17 -3.29
C TYR A 165 2.06 -8.60 -2.14
N GLU A 166 0.72 -8.47 -2.29
CA GLU A 166 -0.23 -8.82 -1.22
C GLU A 166 -0.10 -10.30 -0.82
N GLY A 167 0.10 -11.19 -1.80
CA GLY A 167 0.40 -12.60 -1.54
C GLY A 167 1.73 -12.84 -0.81
N ALA A 168 2.75 -12.04 -1.10
CA ALA A 168 4.03 -12.10 -0.39
C ALA A 168 3.90 -11.63 1.06
N ILE A 169 3.16 -10.55 1.32
CA ILE A 169 2.90 -10.03 2.67
C ILE A 169 2.21 -11.06 3.57
N ILE A 170 1.26 -11.83 3.03
CA ILE A 170 0.63 -12.92 3.79
C ILE A 170 1.68 -13.91 4.28
N ARG A 171 2.65 -14.28 3.43
CA ARG A 171 3.70 -15.24 3.79
C ARG A 171 4.76 -14.67 4.71
N VAL A 172 5.08 -13.39 4.60
CA VAL A 172 5.95 -12.70 5.58
C VAL A 172 5.36 -12.84 6.99
N LYS A 173 4.08 -12.51 7.14
CA LYS A 173 3.37 -12.63 8.43
C LYS A 173 3.28 -14.07 8.93
N LEU A 174 3.07 -15.03 8.02
CA LEU A 174 2.92 -16.44 8.39
C LEU A 174 4.24 -17.07 8.84
N ASN A 175 5.34 -16.73 8.16
CA ASN A 175 6.63 -17.37 8.37
C ASN A 175 7.53 -16.62 9.37
N ASP A 176 7.17 -15.39 9.75
CA ASP A 176 8.00 -14.53 10.62
C ASP A 176 9.39 -14.26 9.98
N ASP A 177 9.41 -14.09 8.65
CA ASP A 177 10.60 -13.79 7.85
C ASP A 177 10.29 -12.91 6.63
N LEU A 178 11.33 -12.37 5.98
CA LEU A 178 11.19 -11.56 4.76
C LEU A 178 11.46 -12.34 3.46
N GLU A 179 11.65 -13.67 3.50
CA GLU A 179 12.06 -14.45 2.34
C GLU A 179 11.01 -14.40 1.23
N ALA A 180 9.73 -14.39 1.59
CA ALA A 180 8.64 -14.27 0.64
C ALA A 180 8.67 -12.92 -0.09
N PHE A 181 8.97 -11.83 0.61
CA PHE A 181 9.08 -10.50 0.02
C PHE A 181 10.31 -10.40 -0.89
N ALA A 182 11.47 -10.83 -0.40
CA ALA A 182 12.71 -10.82 -1.18
C ALA A 182 12.57 -11.61 -2.50
N ARG A 183 11.91 -12.77 -2.45
CA ARG A 183 11.59 -13.56 -3.65
C ARG A 183 10.63 -12.83 -4.58
N PHE A 184 9.57 -12.22 -4.05
CA PHE A 184 8.63 -11.40 -4.83
C PHE A 184 9.37 -10.27 -5.55
N ARG A 185 10.12 -9.45 -4.82
CA ARG A 185 10.85 -8.29 -5.36
C ARG A 185 11.81 -8.70 -6.46
N LYS A 186 12.62 -9.73 -6.23
CA LYS A 186 13.56 -10.27 -7.21
C LYS A 186 12.86 -10.71 -8.50
N LEU A 187 11.78 -11.49 -8.39
CA LEU A 187 11.05 -12.01 -9.55
C LEU A 187 10.29 -10.92 -10.29
N ALA A 188 9.67 -9.98 -9.58
CA ALA A 188 8.94 -8.86 -10.16
C ALA A 188 9.85 -8.00 -11.06
N ILE A 189 11.01 -7.57 -10.55
CA ILE A 189 11.96 -6.76 -11.32
C ILE A 189 12.55 -7.56 -12.48
N ALA A 190 12.94 -8.82 -12.25
CA ALA A 190 13.48 -9.67 -13.31
C ALA A 190 12.46 -9.94 -14.42
N LYS A 191 11.16 -10.00 -14.12
CA LYS A 191 10.10 -10.17 -15.11
C LYS A 191 9.89 -8.92 -15.97
N LEU A 192 10.04 -7.74 -15.39
CA LEU A 192 9.78 -6.46 -16.09
C LEU A 192 10.96 -6.02 -16.97
N ARG A 193 12.18 -6.37 -16.57
CA ARG A 193 13.39 -5.89 -17.24
C ARG A 193 13.56 -6.53 -18.63
N ARG A 194 13.84 -5.69 -19.63
CA ARG A 194 14.27 -6.12 -20.96
C ARG A 194 15.67 -6.75 -20.88
N ASP A 195 15.85 -7.90 -21.52
CA ASP A 195 17.15 -8.57 -21.54
C ASP A 195 18.12 -7.80 -22.44
N ARG A 196 19.33 -7.51 -21.93
CA ARG A 196 20.37 -6.80 -22.70
C ARG A 196 20.84 -7.58 -23.93
N ASP A 197 20.63 -8.89 -23.97
CA ASP A 197 21.08 -9.75 -25.08
C ASP A 197 20.20 -9.62 -26.34
N GLU A 198 18.99 -9.08 -26.24
CA GLU A 198 18.11 -8.82 -27.39
C GLU A 198 18.50 -7.58 -28.19
N GLN A 199 19.24 -6.63 -27.58
CA GLN A 199 19.75 -5.44 -28.27
C GLN A 199 20.88 -5.75 -29.26
N VAL A 200 21.56 -6.89 -29.12
CA VAL A 200 22.69 -7.27 -29.99
C VAL A 200 22.23 -8.06 -31.23
N ARG A 201 21.02 -8.64 -31.22
CA ARG A 201 20.50 -9.46 -32.34
C ARG A 201 19.72 -8.69 -33.41
N SER A 202 19.49 -7.40 -33.18
CA SER A 202 18.71 -6.52 -34.07
C SER A 202 19.54 -5.39 -34.69
N ALA A 203 20.87 -5.44 -34.55
CA ALA A 203 21.84 -4.55 -35.20
C ALA A 203 22.59 -5.31 -36.29
#